data_AF-A0A962GIR5-F1
#
_entry.id   AF-A0A962GIR5-F1
#
_cell.length_a   1.000
_cell.length_b   1.000
_cell.length_c   1.000
_cell.angle_alpha   90.00
_cell.angle_beta   90.00
_cell.angle_gamma   90.00
#
_symmetry.space_group_name_H-M   'P 1'
#
loop_
_entity.id
_entity.type
_entity.pdbx_description
1 polymer ?
#
loop_
_entity_poly.entity_id
_entity_poly.type
_entity_poly.pdbx_seq_one_letter_code
_entity_poly.pdbx_strand_id
1 'polypeptide(L)'
;MKLFLLFIFTFMLAACGSNPNKVVAVKVGDEYYATDQAASQALASDSDEQVICERRTKTGSHRVQRVCTTESQREKDREDAKKVLDENRSINTRDLTNSKKDG
;
A
#
# COMPACT_ATOMS: atom_id res chain seq x y z
N MET A 1 -2.94 9.36 -49.52
CA MET A 1 -3.74 8.81 -48.39
C MET A 1 -3.02 7.70 -47.62
N LYS A 2 -2.32 6.75 -48.27
CA LYS A 2 -1.52 5.72 -47.57
C LYS A 2 -0.41 6.26 -46.65
N LEU A 3 0.21 7.39 -47.00
CA LEU A 3 1.26 8.01 -46.19
C LEU A 3 0.75 8.53 -44.83
N PHE A 4 -0.50 9.02 -44.79
CA PHE A 4 -1.10 9.55 -43.55
C PHE A 4 -1.38 8.45 -42.52
N LEU A 5 -1.76 7.25 -42.96
CA LEU A 5 -1.97 6.10 -42.07
C LEU A 5 -0.67 5.66 -41.38
N LEU A 6 0.47 5.82 -42.05
CA LEU A 6 1.79 5.44 -41.51
C LEU A 6 2.23 6.39 -40.39
N PHE A 7 1.91 7.68 -40.49
CA PHE A 7 2.22 8.68 -39.46
C PHE A 7 1.34 8.53 -38.20
N ILE A 8 0.09 8.12 -38.34
CA ILE A 8 -0.81 7.90 -37.19
C ILE A 8 -0.34 6.69 -36.37
N PHE A 9 0.16 5.65 -37.05
CA PHE A 9 0.62 4.44 -36.38
C PHE A 9 1.91 4.67 -35.58
N THR A 10 2.86 5.47 -36.10
CA THR A 10 4.11 5.78 -35.39
C THR A 10 3.88 6.67 -34.16
N PHE A 11 2.92 7.60 -34.21
CA PHE A 11 2.57 8.43 -33.05
C PHE A 11 1.92 7.63 -31.91
N MET A 12 1.15 6.59 -32.23
CA MET A 12 0.53 5.70 -31.24
C MET A 12 1.56 4.88 -30.44
N LEU A 13 2.68 4.49 -31.05
CA LEU A 13 3.74 3.75 -30.34
C LEU A 13 4.56 4.63 -29.40
N ALA A 14 4.71 5.92 -29.67
CA ALA A 14 5.48 6.84 -28.83
C ALA A 14 4.79 7.14 -27.48
N ALA A 15 3.47 6.96 -27.37
CA ALA A 15 2.71 7.28 -26.16
C ALA A 15 2.80 6.22 -25.04
N CYS A 16 3.34 5.03 -25.30
CA CYS A 16 3.49 3.97 -24.29
C CYS A 16 4.92 3.85 -23.72
N GLY A 17 5.85 4.73 -24.11
CA GLY A 17 7.29 4.53 -23.87
C GLY A 17 7.87 5.02 -22.54
N SER A 18 7.11 5.71 -21.69
CA SER A 18 7.67 6.32 -20.47
C SER A 18 6.87 5.93 -19.23
N ASN A 19 7.25 4.81 -18.63
CA ASN A 19 6.95 4.55 -17.22
C ASN A 19 8.23 4.80 -16.42
N PRO A 20 8.25 5.75 -15.48
CA PRO A 20 9.40 5.94 -14.60
C PRO A 20 9.69 4.62 -13.88
N ASN A 21 10.97 4.29 -13.72
CA ASN A 21 11.45 3.05 -13.11
C ASN A 21 10.83 2.87 -11.71
N LYS A 22 9.70 2.17 -11.63
CA LYS A 22 9.01 1.89 -10.39
C LYS A 22 9.71 0.71 -9.72
N VAL A 23 10.19 0.91 -8.50
CA VAL A 23 10.73 -0.19 -7.68
C VAL A 23 9.55 -1.05 -7.22
N VAL A 24 9.35 -2.20 -7.86
CA VAL A 24 8.21 -3.12 -7.59
C VAL A 24 8.56 -4.18 -6.53
N ALA A 25 9.85 -4.48 -6.35
CA ALA A 25 10.31 -5.44 -5.37
C ALA A 25 11.71 -5.12 -4.86
N VAL A 26 11.97 -5.48 -3.60
CA VAL A 26 13.28 -5.38 -2.96
C VAL A 26 13.76 -6.76 -2.59
N LYS A 27 15.02 -7.06 -2.89
CA LYS A 27 15.68 -8.30 -2.48
C LYS A 27 16.35 -8.09 -1.12
N VAL A 28 15.92 -8.86 -0.12
CA VAL A 28 16.52 -8.87 1.22
C VAL A 28 17.01 -10.30 1.50
N GLY A 29 18.33 -10.50 1.53
CA GLY A 29 18.92 -11.84 1.54
C GLY A 29 18.57 -12.62 0.26
N ASP A 30 17.96 -13.80 0.42
CA ASP A 30 17.52 -14.66 -0.69
C ASP A 30 16.05 -14.45 -1.07
N GLU A 31 15.38 -13.45 -0.49
CA GLU A 31 13.94 -13.29 -0.62
C GLU A 31 13.53 -11.96 -1.25
N TYR A 32 12.45 -12.01 -2.02
CA TYR A 32 11.82 -10.83 -2.61
C TYR A 32 10.63 -10.37 -1.77
N TYR A 33 10.61 -9.07 -1.49
CA TYR A 33 9.54 -8.39 -0.78
C TYR A 33 8.86 -7.41 -1.75
N ALA A 34 7.53 -7.40 -1.75
CA ALA A 34 6.76 -6.41 -2.47
C ALA A 34 6.92 -5.05 -1.78
N THR A 35 7.09 -3.98 -2.55
CA THR A 35 7.16 -2.62 -2.03
C THR A 35 5.80 -1.95 -2.10
N ASP A 36 5.41 -1.31 -1.00
CA ASP A 36 4.29 -0.38 -1.05
C ASP A 36 4.70 0.91 -1.78
N GLN A 37 3.73 1.74 -2.18
CA GLN A 37 3.97 2.95 -2.97
C GLN A 37 4.91 3.92 -2.24
N ALA A 38 4.72 4.12 -0.93
CA ALA A 38 5.60 4.96 -0.11
C ALA A 38 7.03 4.40 -0.06
N ALA A 39 7.19 3.09 0.18
CA ALA A 39 8.51 2.46 0.19
C ALA A 39 9.19 2.50 -1.19
N SER A 40 8.43 2.32 -2.28
CA SER A 40 8.97 2.41 -3.64
C SER A 40 9.48 3.81 -3.98
N GLN A 41 8.83 4.85 -3.45
CA GLN A 41 9.28 6.23 -3.62
C GLN A 41 10.51 6.52 -2.77
N ALA A 42 10.51 6.12 -1.49
CA ALA A 42 11.67 6.29 -0.62
C ALA A 42 12.93 5.64 -1.22
N LEU A 43 12.80 4.42 -1.73
CA LEU A 43 13.90 3.69 -2.40
C LEU A 43 14.33 4.31 -3.73
N ALA A 44 13.42 4.94 -4.47
CA ALA A 44 13.73 5.56 -5.76
C ALA A 44 14.30 6.99 -5.63
N SER A 45 14.06 7.66 -4.50
CA SER A 45 14.46 9.05 -4.26
C SER A 45 15.63 9.21 -3.28
N ASP A 46 16.25 8.09 -2.85
CA ASP A 46 17.37 8.09 -1.89
C ASP A 46 17.03 8.87 -0.61
N SER A 47 15.78 8.77 -0.16
CA SER A 47 15.35 9.47 1.05
C SER A 47 15.96 8.80 2.29
N ASP A 48 16.22 9.60 3.34
CA ASP A 48 16.62 9.11 4.66
C ASP A 48 15.50 8.33 5.39
N GLU A 49 14.40 8.03 4.71
CA GLU A 49 13.24 7.39 5.31
C GLU A 49 13.50 5.89 5.50
N GLN A 50 13.39 5.42 6.75
CA GLN A 50 13.66 4.03 7.06
C GLN A 50 12.60 3.10 6.45
N VAL A 51 13.05 2.22 5.56
CA VAL A 51 12.22 1.17 4.96
C VAL A 51 12.36 -0.12 5.78
N ILE A 52 11.22 -0.67 6.20
CA ILE A 52 11.13 -1.89 7.01
C ILE A 52 10.46 -2.97 6.18
N CYS A 53 11.17 -4.07 5.92
CA CYS A 53 10.66 -5.24 5.21
C CYS A 53 10.30 -6.35 6.19
N GLU A 54 9.04 -6.78 6.19
CA GLU A 54 8.57 -7.82 7.09
C GLU A 54 7.52 -8.73 6.48
N ARG A 55 7.32 -9.88 7.12
CA ARG A 55 6.29 -10.85 6.77
C ARG A 55 5.05 -10.55 7.58
N ARG A 56 3.98 -10.07 6.93
CA ARG A 56 2.69 -9.80 7.56
C ARG A 56 1.61 -10.73 7.01
N THR A 57 0.71 -11.16 7.88
CA THR A 57 -0.53 -11.82 7.45
C THR A 57 -1.60 -10.76 7.32
N LYS A 58 -2.21 -10.64 6.14
CA LYS A 58 -3.29 -9.67 5.92
C LYS A 58 -4.51 -10.07 6.77
N THR A 59 -5.10 -9.12 7.49
CA THR A 59 -6.34 -9.35 8.26
C THR A 59 -7.41 -9.97 7.37
N GLY A 60 -8.01 -11.07 7.81
CA GLY A 60 -8.99 -11.84 7.02
C GLY A 60 -8.37 -12.80 5.99
N SER A 61 -7.04 -12.96 5.98
CA SER A 61 -6.34 -13.95 5.16
C SER A 61 -5.47 -14.86 6.02
N HIS A 62 -5.24 -16.08 5.55
CA HIS A 62 -4.25 -17.01 6.12
C HIS A 62 -2.90 -16.96 5.37
N ARG A 63 -2.80 -16.15 4.32
CA ARG A 63 -1.59 -16.06 3.49
C ARG A 63 -0.64 -15.03 4.08
N VAL A 64 0.59 -15.47 4.33
CA VAL A 64 1.71 -14.59 4.69
C VAL A 64 2.13 -13.82 3.45
N GLN A 65 2.21 -12.50 3.57
CA GLN A 65 2.68 -11.57 2.55
C GLN A 65 4.01 -10.96 3.00
N ARG A 66 4.93 -10.79 2.06
CA ARG A 66 6.23 -10.16 2.27
C ARG A 66 6.15 -8.74 1.75
N VAL A 67 6.15 -7.76 2.64
CA VAL A 67 5.93 -6.35 2.28
C VAL A 67 6.98 -5.47 2.93
N CYS A 68 7.50 -4.50 2.17
CA CYS A 68 8.29 -3.40 2.69
C CYS A 68 7.42 -2.14 2.78
N THR A 69 7.43 -1.50 3.96
CA THR A 69 6.74 -0.24 4.24
C THR A 69 7.71 0.76 4.88
N THR A 70 7.41 2.04 4.83
CA THR A 70 8.19 3.04 5.59
C THR A 70 7.78 3.04 7.07
N GLU A 71 8.65 3.51 7.94
CA GLU A 71 8.34 3.66 9.37
C GLU A 71 7.17 4.62 9.60
N SER A 72 7.12 5.73 8.86
CA SER A 72 6.04 6.72 8.94
C SER A 72 4.68 6.11 8.59
N GLN A 73 4.63 5.23 7.58
CA GLN A 73 3.41 4.53 7.19
C GLN A 73 2.98 3.53 8.26
N ARG A 74 3.93 2.81 8.85
CA ARG A 74 3.66 1.85 9.94
C ARG A 74 3.08 2.54 11.17
N GLU A 75 3.55 3.73 11.51
CA GLU A 75 3.02 4.51 12.63
C GLU A 75 1.60 4.97 12.36
N LYS A 76 1.34 5.53 11.17
CA LYS A 76 -0.03 5.92 10.75
C LYS A 76 -1.00 4.74 10.78
N ASP A 77 -0.62 3.60 10.20
CA ASP A 77 -1.43 2.39 10.21
C ASP A 77 -1.76 1.96 11.65
N ARG A 78 -0.81 2.13 12.58
CA ARG A 78 -1.01 1.81 14.00
C ARG A 78 -1.96 2.78 14.68
N GLU A 79 -1.88 4.07 14.38
CA GLU A 79 -2.80 5.07 14.90
C GLU A 79 -4.22 4.87 14.37
N ASP A 80 -4.36 4.61 13.08
CA ASP A 80 -5.67 4.38 12.46
C ASP A 80 -6.30 3.09 13.00
N ALA A 81 -5.51 2.03 13.19
CA ALA A 81 -5.97 0.82 13.85
C ALA A 81 -6.46 1.08 15.28
N LYS A 82 -5.77 1.93 16.06
CA LYS A 82 -6.22 2.31 17.40
C LYS A 82 -7.54 3.07 17.36
N LYS A 83 -7.69 4.06 16.47
CA LYS A 83 -8.92 4.83 16.31
C LYS A 83 -10.11 3.92 16.01
N VAL A 84 -9.95 2.99 15.08
CA VAL A 84 -11.00 2.03 14.73
C VAL A 84 -11.39 1.15 15.92
N LEU A 85 -10.42 0.72 16.74
CA LEU A 85 -10.71 -0.07 17.95
C LEU A 85 -11.47 0.75 19.01
N ASP A 86 -11.06 2.00 19.21
CA ASP A 86 -11.69 2.90 20.18
C ASP A 86 -13.12 3.29 19.76
N GLU A 87 -13.33 3.59 18.47
CA GLU A 87 -14.65 3.85 17.91
C GLU A 87 -15.59 2.65 18.10
N ASN A 88 -15.14 1.45 17.75
CA ASN A 88 -15.92 0.23 17.93
C ASN A 88 -16.26 -0.07 19.40
N ARG A 89 -15.34 0.23 20.33
CA ARG A 89 -15.59 0.09 21.77
C ARG A 89 -16.69 1.04 22.25
N SER A 90 -16.68 2.28 21.76
CA SER A 90 -17.68 3.28 22.12
C SER A 90 -19.08 2.92 21.61
N ILE A 91 -19.18 2.33 20.41
CA ILE A 91 -20.45 1.86 19.83
C ILE A 91 -21.01 0.69 20.65
N ASN A 92 -20.20 -0.35 20.88
CA ASN A 92 -20.62 -1.51 21.69
C ASN A 92 -21.09 -1.12 23.10
N THR A 93 -20.42 -0.15 23.73
CA THR A 93 -20.80 0.30 25.08
C THR A 93 -22.16 1.01 25.07
N ARG A 94 -22.44 1.84 24.06
CA ARG A 94 -23.73 2.53 23.90
C ARG A 94 -24.88 1.53 23.69
N ASP A 95 -24.66 0.53 22.84
CA ASP A 95 -25.65 -0.49 22.54
C ASP A 95 -26.01 -1.31 23.79
N LEU A 96 -25.01 -1.68 24.60
CA LEU A 96 -25.23 -2.38 25.88
C LEU A 96 -26.00 -1.52 26.89
N THR A 97 -25.72 -0.22 26.97
CA THR A 97 -26.44 0.67 27.90
C THR A 97 -27.88 0.94 27.47
N ASN A 98 -28.17 1.00 26.17
CA ASN A 98 -29.54 1.15 25.68
C ASN A 98 -30.35 -0.14 25.87
N SER A 99 -29.78 -1.30 25.53
CA SER A 99 -30.44 -2.59 25.70
C SER A 99 -30.81 -2.91 27.16
N LYS A 100 -30.05 -2.38 28.14
CA LYS A 100 -30.33 -2.56 29.58
C LYS A 100 -31.40 -1.61 30.12
N LYS A 101 -31.77 -0.57 29.35
CA LYS A 101 -32.77 0.43 29.74
C LYS A 101 -34.18 0.07 29.27
N ASP A 102 -34.28 -0.82 28.29
CA ASP A 102 -35.51 -1.27 27.64
C ASP A 102 -36.03 -2.63 28.14
N GLY A 103 -35.38 -3.23 29.15
CA GLY A 103 -35.80 -4.48 29.80
C GLY A 103 -35.92 -4.33 31.32
#